data_AF-A0A503XG96-F1
#
_entry.id   AF-A0A503XG96-F1
#
_cell.length_a   1.000
_cell.length_b   1.000
_cell.length_c   1.000
_cell.angle_alpha   90.00
_cell.angle_beta   90.00
_cell.angle_gamma   90.00
#
_symmetry.space_group_name_H-M   'P 1'
#
loop_
_entity.id
_entity.type
_entity.pdbx_description
1 polymer ?
#
loop_
_entity_poly.entity_id
_entity_poly.type
_entity_poly.pdbx_seq_one_letter_code
_entity_poly.pdbx_strand_id
1 'polypeptide(L)'
;MARKALIGDTDVLFVVAGLAWCANYMTVRWWHYPYLYCWFAPPFRYVWEPLGQFVYLVTLGGFIIGAFSRRWNIAIFNIVIMLMVLNAPVAADTVFRLGGSCG
;
A
#
# COMPACT_ATOMS: atom_id res chain seq x y z
N MET A 1 -21.44 23.85 -21.67
CA MET A 1 -20.98 22.44 -21.52
C MET A 1 -19.72 22.44 -20.68
N ALA A 2 -19.86 22.24 -19.36
CA ALA A 2 -18.72 22.25 -18.44
C ALA A 2 -17.99 20.90 -18.52
N ARG A 3 -16.71 20.92 -18.89
CA ARG A 3 -15.81 19.77 -18.81
C ARG A 3 -15.74 19.31 -17.35
N LYS A 4 -16.38 18.19 -17.02
CA LYS A 4 -16.04 17.44 -15.80
C LYS A 4 -14.64 16.90 -16.02
N ALA A 5 -13.65 17.54 -15.39
CA ALA A 5 -12.31 17.01 -15.31
C ALA A 5 -12.40 15.66 -14.59
N LEU A 6 -12.17 14.56 -15.33
CA LEU A 6 -11.84 13.28 -14.74
C LEU A 6 -10.51 13.50 -14.01
N ILE A 7 -10.59 13.81 -12.72
CA ILE A 7 -9.49 13.58 -11.79
C ILE A 7 -9.31 12.06 -11.83
N GLY A 8 -8.22 11.58 -12.42
CA GLY A 8 -7.97 10.15 -12.53
C GLY A 8 -7.92 9.52 -11.14
N ASP A 9 -8.24 8.24 -11.00
CA ASP A 9 -8.19 7.55 -9.71
C ASP A 9 -6.82 7.70 -9.03
N THR A 10 -5.76 7.88 -9.83
CA THR A 10 -4.40 8.23 -9.38
C THR A 10 -4.29 9.63 -8.79
N ASP A 11 -4.94 10.64 -9.39
CA ASP A 11 -4.93 12.02 -8.92
C ASP A 11 -5.69 12.14 -7.59
N VAL A 12 -6.79 11.40 -7.45
CA VAL A 12 -7.50 11.27 -6.16
C VAL A 12 -6.56 10.67 -5.12
N LEU A 13 -5.81 9.64 -5.47
CA LEU A 13 -4.85 9.00 -4.57
C LEU A 13 -3.75 9.97 -4.12
N PHE A 14 -3.20 10.78 -5.02
CA PHE A 14 -2.19 11.80 -4.71
C PHE A 14 -2.74 12.92 -3.84
N VAL A 15 -3.97 13.39 -4.11
CA VAL A 15 -4.62 14.42 -3.30
C VAL A 15 -4.94 13.91 -1.90
N VAL A 16 -5.46 12.68 -1.78
CA VAL A 16 -5.73 12.05 -0.48
C VAL A 16 -4.44 11.82 0.29
N ALA A 17 -3.38 11.35 -0.37
CA ALA A 17 -2.07 11.18 0.26
C ALA A 17 -1.47 12.52 0.73
N GLY A 18 -1.57 13.58 -0.08
CA GLY A 18 -1.12 14.92 0.28
C GLY A 18 -1.88 15.52 1.47
N LEU A 19 -3.21 15.35 1.50
CA LEU A 19 -4.03 15.79 2.63
C LEU A 19 -3.72 15.00 3.91
N ALA A 20 -3.52 13.68 3.79
CA ALA A 20 -3.10 12.84 4.91
C ALA A 20 -1.73 13.28 5.46
N TRP A 21 -0.77 13.60 4.58
CA TRP A 21 0.53 14.14 4.98
C TRP A 21 0.40 15.47 5.72
N CYS A 22 -0.35 16.42 5.17
CA CYS A 22 -0.57 17.73 5.80
C CYS A 22 -1.27 17.60 7.16
N ALA A 23 -2.30 16.76 7.25
CA ALA A 23 -2.99 16.48 8.50
C ALA A 23 -2.01 15.89 9.53
N ASN A 24 -1.19 14.93 9.13
CA ASN A 24 -0.19 14.30 10.01
C ASN A 24 0.86 15.31 10.49
N TYR A 25 1.36 16.17 9.61
CA TYR A 25 2.33 17.21 9.97
C TYR A 25 1.74 18.20 10.99
N MET A 26 0.48 18.62 10.79
CA MET A 26 -0.20 19.52 11.72
C MET A 26 -0.49 18.85 13.07
N THR A 27 -0.92 17.59 13.09
CA THR A 27 -1.15 16.87 14.36
C THR A 27 0.14 16.68 15.15
N VAL A 28 1.26 16.39 14.48
CA VAL A 28 2.58 16.31 15.14
C VAL A 28 3.00 17.67 15.68
N ARG A 29 2.87 18.75 14.89
CA ARG A 29 3.34 20.09 15.28
C ARG A 29 2.56 20.71 16.44
N TRP A 30 1.26 20.48 16.49
CA TRP A 30 0.36 21.14 17.45
C TRP A 30 -0.01 20.25 18.62
N TRP A 31 -0.27 18.96 18.37
CA TRP A 31 -0.82 18.05 19.39
C TRP A 31 0.22 17.07 19.92
N HIS A 32 1.42 17.01 19.33
CA HIS A 32 2.48 16.04 19.69
C HIS A 32 2.01 14.57 19.59
N TYR A 33 0.94 14.31 18.84
CA TYR A 33 0.44 12.95 18.56
C TYR A 33 0.74 12.60 17.10
N PRO A 34 1.58 11.59 16.82
CA PRO A 34 1.78 11.05 15.47
C PRO A 34 0.54 10.24 15.08
N TYR A 35 -0.47 10.94 14.55
CA TYR A 35 -1.84 10.46 14.48
C TYR A 35 -2.05 9.34 13.45
N LEU A 36 -1.38 9.41 12.29
CA LEU A 36 -1.55 8.39 11.24
C LEU A 36 -0.69 7.14 11.50
N TYR A 37 0.56 7.32 11.92
CA TYR A 37 1.48 6.21 12.20
C TYR A 37 0.95 5.29 13.30
N CYS A 38 0.56 5.85 14.45
CA CYS A 38 0.12 5.05 15.60
C CYS A 38 -1.28 4.43 15.44
N TRP A 39 -2.15 5.01 14.62
CA TRP A 39 -3.49 4.47 14.37
C TRP A 39 -3.55 3.47 13.21
N PHE A 40 -2.71 3.62 12.18
CA PHE A 40 -2.72 2.71 11.03
C PHE A 40 -1.75 1.53 11.16
N ALA A 41 -0.67 1.63 11.93
CA ALA A 41 0.24 0.50 12.12
C ALA A 41 -0.45 -0.77 12.70
N PRO A 42 -1.32 -0.66 13.73
CA PRO A 42 -2.05 -1.83 14.23
C PRO A 42 -3.01 -2.46 13.20
N PRO A 43 -3.99 -1.74 12.61
CA PRO A 43 -4.93 -2.34 11.68
C PRO A 43 -4.28 -2.76 10.36
N PHE A 44 -3.25 -2.05 9.88
CA PHE A 44 -2.52 -2.47 8.68
C PHE A 44 -1.88 -3.83 8.91
N ARG A 45 -1.24 -4.06 10.07
CA ARG A 45 -0.65 -5.37 10.37
C ARG A 45 -1.70 -6.48 10.51
N TYR A 46 -2.80 -6.23 11.24
CA TYR A 46 -3.87 -7.21 11.42
C TYR A 46 -4.63 -7.55 10.12
N VAL A 47 -4.76 -6.59 9.20
CA VAL A 47 -5.41 -6.84 7.91
C VAL A 47 -4.42 -7.44 6.92
N TRP A 48 -3.17 -6.98 6.92
CA TRP A 48 -2.15 -7.40 5.96
C TRP A 48 -1.59 -8.80 6.23
N GLU A 49 -1.47 -9.24 7.49
CA GLU A 49 -1.01 -10.60 7.79
C GLU A 49 -1.91 -11.69 7.15
N PRO A 50 -3.24 -11.70 7.35
CA PRO A 50 -4.12 -12.70 6.72
C PRO A 50 -4.34 -12.44 5.23
N LEU A 51 -4.52 -11.17 4.82
CA LEU A 51 -4.78 -10.84 3.41
C LEU A 51 -3.53 -11.04 2.55
N GLY A 52 -2.35 -10.72 3.08
CA GLY A 52 -1.07 -10.92 2.42
C GLY A 52 -0.77 -12.40 2.19
N GLN A 53 -1.06 -13.27 3.17
CA GLN A 53 -0.97 -14.73 2.97
C GLN A 53 -1.92 -15.23 1.89
N PHE A 54 -3.16 -14.74 1.85
CA PHE A 54 -4.11 -15.11 0.81
C PHE A 54 -3.64 -14.67 -0.58
N VAL A 55 -3.22 -13.41 -0.74
CA VAL A 55 -2.70 -12.88 -2.01
C VAL A 55 -1.44 -13.63 -2.43
N TYR A 56 -0.56 -13.99 -1.50
CA TYR A 56 0.63 -14.80 -1.77
C TYR A 56 0.27 -16.18 -2.33
N LEU A 57 -0.70 -16.88 -1.73
CA LEU A 57 -1.14 -18.19 -2.23
C LEU A 57 -1.77 -18.09 -3.62
N VAL A 58 -2.60 -17.08 -3.86
CA VAL A 58 -3.24 -16.84 -5.17
C VAL A 58 -2.20 -16.54 -6.24
N THR A 59 -1.23 -15.69 -5.94
CA THR A 59 -0.18 -15.30 -6.89
C THR A 59 0.81 -16.45 -7.15
N LEU A 60 1.14 -17.24 -6.13
CA LEU A 60 1.92 -18.46 -6.30
C LEU A 60 1.21 -19.48 -7.19
N GLY A 61 -0.10 -19.68 -6.98
CA GLY A 61 -0.92 -20.53 -7.84
C GLY A 61 -0.96 -20.02 -9.29
N GLY A 62 -1.15 -18.71 -9.47
CA GLY A 62 -1.09 -18.05 -10.78
C GLY A 62 0.26 -18.17 -11.48
N PHE A 63 1.36 -18.10 -10.72
CA PHE A 63 2.71 -18.34 -11.22
C PHE A 63 2.88 -19.78 -11.72
N ILE A 64 2.48 -20.76 -10.91
CA ILE A 64 2.58 -22.18 -11.27
C ILE A 64 1.75 -22.46 -12.53
N ILE A 65 0.49 -22.04 -12.57
CA ILE A 65 -0.39 -22.24 -13.74
C ILE A 65 0.19 -21.53 -14.97
N GLY A 66 0.70 -20.30 -14.82
CA GLY A 66 1.33 -19.54 -15.88
C GLY A 66 2.58 -20.21 -16.45
N ALA A 67 3.44 -20.74 -15.57
CA ALA A 67 4.66 -21.47 -15.94
C ALA A 67 4.33 -22.78 -16.66
N PHE A 68 3.41 -23.59 -16.13
CA PHE A 68 2.97 -24.84 -16.76
C PHE A 68 2.28 -24.61 -18.10
N SER A 69 1.52 -23.53 -18.24
CA SER A 69 0.85 -23.15 -19.50
C SER A 69 1.78 -22.47 -20.50
N ARG A 70 3.09 -22.35 -20.19
CA ARG A 70 4.10 -21.61 -20.99
C ARG A 70 3.74 -20.15 -21.27
N ARG A 71 2.90 -19.55 -20.41
CA ARG A 71 2.47 -18.15 -20.49
C ARG A 71 3.37 -17.31 -19.60
N TRP A 72 4.59 -17.06 -20.05
CA TRP A 72 5.63 -16.37 -19.28
C TRP A 72 5.20 -14.97 -18.81
N ASN A 73 4.38 -14.25 -19.58
CA ASN A 73 3.84 -12.94 -19.17
C ASN A 73 3.03 -13.04 -17.86
N ILE A 74 2.23 -14.10 -17.70
CA ILE A 74 1.41 -14.33 -16.50
C ILE A 74 2.33 -14.73 -15.34
N ALA A 75 3.32 -15.58 -15.58
CA ALA A 75 4.27 -16.01 -14.57
C ALA A 75 5.08 -14.81 -14.02
N ILE A 76 5.62 -13.97 -14.90
CA ILE A 76 6.38 -12.78 -14.52
C ILE A 76 5.51 -11.81 -13.73
N PHE A 77 4.28 -11.55 -14.20
CA PHE A 77 3.35 -10.67 -13.50
C PHE A 77 3.06 -11.15 -12.06
N ASN A 78 2.81 -12.44 -11.89
CA ASN A 78 2.56 -13.01 -10.56
C ASN A 78 3.79 -12.95 -9.65
N ILE A 79 5.00 -13.17 -10.19
CA ILE A 79 6.25 -12.99 -9.44
C ILE A 79 6.41 -11.54 -8.96
N VAL A 80 6.15 -10.56 -9.83
CA VAL A 80 6.27 -9.14 -9.47
C VAL A 80 5.29 -8.79 -8.35
N ILE A 81 4.04 -9.24 -8.43
CA ILE A 81 3.07 -9.03 -7.35
C ILE A 81 3.52 -9.72 -6.06
N MET A 82 4.05 -10.95 -6.12
CA MET A 82 4.58 -11.66 -4.96
C MET A 82 5.68 -10.84 -4.26
N LEU A 83 6.61 -10.28 -5.03
CA LEU A 83 7.68 -9.43 -4.52
C LEU A 83 7.14 -8.12 -3.93
N MET A 84 6.11 -7.52 -4.54
CA MET A 84 5.46 -6.34 -4.00
C MET A 84 4.77 -6.64 -2.67
N VAL A 85 4.08 -7.77 -2.54
CA VAL A 85 3.36 -8.15 -1.31
C VAL A 85 4.34 -8.41 -0.15
N LEU A 86 5.48 -9.04 -0.44
CA LEU A 86 6.54 -9.28 0.54
C LEU A 86 7.20 -7.98 1.04
N ASN A 87 7.39 -7.01 0.14
CA ASN A 87 8.05 -5.75 0.48
C ASN A 87 7.08 -4.64 0.92
N ALA A 88 5.77 -4.80 0.69
CA ALA A 88 4.74 -3.88 1.13
C ALA A 88 4.82 -3.50 2.62
N PRO A 89 5.03 -4.42 3.59
CA PRO A 89 5.15 -4.02 5.00
C PRO A 89 6.39 -3.16 5.26
N VAL A 90 7.50 -3.41 4.56
CA VAL A 90 8.74 -2.63 4.69
C VAL A 90 8.58 -1.24 4.06
N ALA A 91 7.96 -1.18 2.88
CA ALA A 91 7.65 0.07 2.19
C ALA A 91 6.66 0.91 2.99
N ALA A 92 5.62 0.26 3.53
CA ALA A 92 4.67 0.87 4.45
C ALA A 92 5.41 1.43 5.68
N ASP A 93 6.17 0.63 6.43
CA ASP A 93 6.91 1.11 7.60
C ASP A 93 7.87 2.26 7.26
N THR A 94 8.50 2.25 6.08
CA THR A 94 9.37 3.34 5.62
C THR A 94 8.58 4.64 5.37
N VAL A 95 7.49 4.58 4.61
CA VAL A 95 6.61 5.73 4.35
C VAL A 95 6.00 6.26 5.65
N PHE A 96 5.66 5.35 6.54
CA PHE A 96 5.03 5.62 7.82
C PHE A 96 6.04 6.22 8.84
N ARG A 97 7.30 5.76 8.87
CA ARG A 97 8.38 6.37 9.67
C ARG A 97 8.78 7.77 9.18
N LEU A 98 8.76 8.00 7.86
CA LEU A 98 8.97 9.34 7.29
C LEU A 98 7.88 10.33 7.72
N GLY A 99 6.69 9.83 8.08
CA GLY A 99 5.58 10.61 8.63
C GLY A 99 5.72 11.00 10.11
N GLY A 100 6.80 10.61 10.79
CA GLY A 100 7.03 10.90 12.21
C GLY A 100 6.88 9.64 13.07
N SER A 101 7.89 9.42 13.91
CA SER A 101 7.96 8.29 14.84
C SER A 101 6.83 8.35 15.86
N CYS A 102 6.07 7.24 16.04
CA CYS A 102 5.55 6.95 17.38
C CYS A 102 6.80 6.89 18.28
N GLY A 103 6.81 7.67 19.35
CA GLY A 103 7.78 7.46 20.43
C GLY A 103 7.66 6.04 20.99
#